data_AF-A0AAD7NGW7-F1
#
_entry.id   AF-A0AAD7NGW7-F1
#
_cell.length_a   1.000
_cell.length_b   1.000
_cell.length_c   1.000
_cell.angle_alpha   90.00
_cell.angle_beta   90.00
_cell.angle_gamma   90.00
#
_symmetry.space_group_name_H-M   'P 1'
#
loop_
_entity.id
_entity.type
_entity.pdbx_description
1 polymer ?
#
loop_
_entity_poly.entity_id
_entity_poly.type
_entity_poly.pdbx_seq_one_letter_code
_entity_poly.pdbx_strand_id
1 'polypeptide(L)'
;MGFCYNDGCLNGAEQRCSNCKIATYCSPVCQREAWSTHKRECEMNRILREHQGKEEAKPVEKPPTTHCTGCNVEYDGDEGYAALCEDCGYSACESCVSHHSRGSCYCLESNFGHRYCTMTPQWYHMSSRTGKSYVGDRHPNDPWILEGNPNSFEEKARECGNCGEKTKCLKAEYL
;
A
#
# COMPACT_ATOMS: atom_id res chain seq x y z
N MET A 1 14.19 5.98 -16.14
CA MET A 1 15.09 6.97 -16.75
C MET A 1 14.28 8.20 -17.15
N GLY A 2 14.87 9.39 -17.08
CA GLY A 2 14.18 10.67 -17.39
C GLY A 2 14.95 11.49 -18.43
N PHE A 3 14.43 12.67 -18.79
CA PHE A 3 15.11 13.60 -19.71
C PHE A 3 16.17 14.44 -18.98
N CYS A 4 17.14 14.96 -19.74
CA CYS A 4 18.09 15.93 -19.20
C CYS A 4 17.37 17.20 -18.75
N TYR A 5 17.71 17.69 -17.57
CA TYR A 5 17.13 18.89 -16.96
C TYR A 5 17.71 20.18 -17.59
N ASN A 6 18.81 20.10 -18.33
CA ASN A 6 19.36 21.26 -19.01
C ASN A 6 18.44 21.70 -20.16
N ASP A 7 18.05 22.97 -20.15
CA ASP A 7 17.13 23.51 -21.14
C ASP A 7 17.71 23.37 -22.55
N GLY A 8 16.88 22.89 -23.49
CA GLY A 8 17.30 22.57 -24.85
C GLY A 8 18.07 21.24 -25.03
N CYS A 9 18.34 20.46 -23.97
CA CYS A 9 18.98 19.15 -24.09
C CYS A 9 17.94 18.02 -24.09
N LEU A 10 17.75 17.36 -25.24
CA LEU A 10 16.78 16.27 -25.41
C LEU A 10 17.33 14.86 -25.10
N ASN A 11 18.57 14.78 -24.62
CA ASN A 11 19.19 13.51 -24.30
C ASN A 11 18.54 12.85 -23.08
N GLY A 12 18.54 11.51 -23.07
CA GLY A 12 18.22 10.75 -21.87
C GLY A 12 19.23 11.02 -20.75
N ALA A 13 18.74 11.05 -19.52
CA ALA A 13 19.54 11.31 -18.33
C ALA A 13 19.62 10.07 -17.42
N GLU A 14 20.85 9.72 -17.06
CA GLU A 14 21.17 8.61 -16.16
C GLU A 14 21.73 9.11 -14.81
N GLN A 15 22.25 10.33 -14.76
CA GLN A 15 22.86 10.91 -13.56
C GLN A 15 21.83 11.77 -12.84
N ARG A 16 21.80 11.73 -11.51
CA ARG A 16 20.95 12.60 -10.67
C ARG A 16 21.82 13.58 -9.91
N CYS A 17 21.30 14.78 -9.69
CA CYS A 17 21.93 15.74 -8.79
C CYS A 17 22.12 15.12 -7.40
N SER A 18 23.35 15.07 -6.89
CA SER A 18 23.67 14.40 -5.63
C SER A 18 23.02 15.05 -4.41
N ASN A 19 22.74 16.36 -4.49
CA ASN A 19 22.14 17.13 -3.40
C ASN A 19 20.62 16.92 -3.32
N CYS A 20 19.86 17.39 -4.33
CA CYS A 20 18.39 17.31 -4.31
C CYS A 20 17.84 15.93 -4.73
N LYS A 21 18.60 15.16 -5.52
CA LYS A 21 18.20 13.87 -6.12
C LYS A 21 16.97 13.91 -7.05
N ILE A 22 16.48 15.11 -7.38
CA ILE A 22 15.34 15.33 -8.28
C ILE A 22 15.81 15.58 -9.72
N ALA A 23 16.62 16.60 -9.96
CA ALA A 23 17.10 16.94 -11.30
C ALA A 23 18.02 15.85 -11.88
N THR A 24 17.81 15.52 -13.15
CA THR A 24 18.57 14.49 -13.88
C THR A 24 19.37 15.09 -15.03
N TYR A 25 20.58 14.61 -15.26
CA TYR A 25 21.48 15.09 -16.30
C TYR A 25 22.08 13.95 -17.10
N CYS A 26 22.30 14.18 -18.41
CA CYS A 26 23.03 13.24 -19.25
C CYS A 26 24.55 13.30 -19.01
N SER A 27 25.06 14.43 -18.48
CA SER A 27 26.48 14.62 -18.21
C SER A 27 26.75 15.73 -17.17
N PRO A 28 27.96 15.78 -16.58
CA PRO A 28 28.39 16.89 -15.73
C PRO A 28 28.45 18.24 -16.46
N VAL A 29 28.55 18.25 -17.79
CA VAL A 29 28.56 19.48 -18.60
C VAL A 29 27.18 20.13 -18.53
N CYS A 30 26.13 19.39 -18.87
CA CYS A 30 24.75 19.87 -18.80
C CYS A 30 24.33 20.27 -17.38
N GLN A 31 24.86 19.61 -16.34
CA GLN A 31 24.64 20.02 -14.96
C GLN A 31 25.22 21.41 -14.66
N ARG A 32 26.43 21.71 -15.14
CA ARG A 32 27.08 23.01 -14.93
C ARG A 32 26.39 24.12 -15.72
N GLU A 33 25.98 23.85 -16.94
CA GLU A 33 25.24 24.81 -17.78
C GLU A 33 23.88 25.18 -17.16
N ALA A 34 23.14 24.19 -16.68
CA ALA A 34 21.86 24.40 -16.02
C ALA A 34 21.98 24.93 -14.58
N TRP A 35 23.18 25.12 -14.03
CA TRP A 35 23.35 25.39 -12.60
C TRP A 35 22.76 26.73 -12.17
N SER A 36 22.82 27.76 -13.02
CA SER A 36 22.28 29.09 -12.70
C SER A 36 20.78 29.07 -12.41
N THR A 37 20.03 28.26 -13.16
CA THR A 37 18.58 28.06 -12.97
C THR A 37 18.31 26.99 -11.90
N HIS A 38 19.03 25.86 -11.95
CA HIS A 38 18.85 24.76 -11.02
C HIS A 38 19.16 25.12 -9.56
N LYS A 39 20.13 26.00 -9.27
CA LYS A 39 20.62 26.25 -7.91
C LYS A 39 19.51 26.60 -6.91
N ARG A 40 18.55 27.43 -7.32
CA ARG A 40 17.41 27.81 -6.47
C ARG A 40 16.46 26.64 -6.22
N GLU A 41 16.15 25.89 -7.27
CA GLU A 41 15.29 24.71 -7.19
C GLU A 41 15.96 23.55 -6.44
N CYS A 42 17.29 23.44 -6.51
CA CYS A 42 18.07 22.41 -5.84
C CYS A 42 17.84 22.44 -4.34
N GLU A 43 17.91 23.63 -3.74
CA GLU A 43 17.70 23.81 -2.30
C GLU A 43 16.26 23.49 -1.89
N MET A 44 15.28 24.02 -2.64
CA MET A 44 13.86 23.75 -2.36
C MET A 44 13.53 22.27 -2.49
N ASN A 45 14.00 21.61 -3.54
CA ASN A 45 13.79 20.19 -3.74
C ASN A 45 14.45 19.32 -2.67
N ARG A 46 15.62 19.73 -2.15
CA ARG A 46 16.24 19.05 -1.00
C ARG A 46 15.35 19.15 0.24
N ILE A 47 14.91 20.36 0.60
CA ILE A 47 14.05 20.60 1.76
C ILE A 47 12.74 19.81 1.62
N LEU A 48 12.06 19.90 0.47
CA LEU A 48 10.83 19.17 0.20
C LEU A 48 11.02 17.65 0.34
N ARG A 49 12.12 17.11 -0.22
CA ARG A 49 12.45 15.68 -0.09
C ARG A 49 12.70 15.28 1.37
N GLU A 50 13.37 16.12 2.15
CA GLU A 50 13.58 15.86 3.58
C GLU A 50 12.26 15.88 4.35
N HIS A 51 11.37 16.83 4.07
CA HIS A 51 10.04 16.86 4.68
C HIS A 51 9.20 15.65 4.27
N GLN A 52 9.17 15.30 2.99
CA GLN A 52 8.50 14.08 2.51
C GLN A 52 9.04 12.83 3.22
N GLY A 53 10.36 12.67 3.29
CA GLY A 53 10.97 11.54 3.99
C GLY A 53 10.63 11.51 5.49
N LYS A 54 10.49 12.66 6.14
CA LYS A 54 10.05 12.76 7.54
C LYS A 54 8.57 12.38 7.69
N GLU A 55 7.69 12.86 6.80
CA GLU A 55 6.26 12.51 6.83
C GLU A 55 6.04 11.03 6.52
N GLU A 56 6.74 10.47 5.53
CA GLU A 56 6.67 9.04 5.18
C GLU A 56 7.21 8.13 6.30
N ALA A 57 8.18 8.61 7.07
CA ALA A 57 8.74 7.87 8.21
C ALA A 57 7.89 7.97 9.48
N LYS A 58 6.88 8.87 9.54
CA LYS A 58 6.02 8.96 10.73
C LYS A 58 5.21 7.66 10.87
N PRO A 59 5.17 7.07 12.07
CA PRO A 59 4.31 5.92 12.30
C PRO A 59 2.87 6.34 12.05
N VAL A 60 2.12 5.45 11.40
CA VAL A 60 0.68 5.62 11.20
C VAL A 60 0.00 5.70 12.57
N GLU A 61 -0.59 6.85 12.87
CA GLU A 61 -1.40 7.00 14.09
C GLU A 61 -2.63 6.08 14.00
N LYS A 62 -2.84 5.35 15.10
CA LYS A 62 -4.01 4.49 15.30
C LYS A 62 -5.24 5.38 15.59
N PRO A 63 -6.41 5.04 15.04
CA PRO A 63 -7.63 5.79 15.32
C PRO A 63 -8.03 5.64 16.81
N PRO A 64 -8.83 6.57 17.34
CA PRO A 64 -9.36 6.46 18.69
C PRO A 64 -10.29 5.25 18.80
N THR A 65 -10.22 4.55 19.93
CA THR A 65 -11.06 3.37 20.20
C THR A 65 -12.37 3.72 20.91
N THR A 66 -12.68 4.99 21.11
CA THR A 66 -13.93 5.46 21.71
C THR A 66 -15.12 5.40 20.76
N HIS A 67 -14.86 5.28 19.45
CA HIS A 67 -15.87 5.20 18.41
C HIS A 67 -15.55 4.07 17.45
N CYS A 68 -16.57 3.60 16.73
CA CYS A 68 -16.39 2.77 15.56
C CYS A 68 -15.67 3.56 14.47
N THR A 69 -14.54 3.06 13.99
CA THR A 69 -13.80 3.69 12.89
C THR A 69 -14.60 3.66 11.57
N GLY A 70 -15.48 2.68 11.39
CA GLY A 70 -16.25 2.49 10.15
C GLY A 70 -17.51 3.36 10.00
N CYS A 71 -18.19 3.70 11.10
CA CYS A 71 -19.42 4.51 11.09
C CYS A 71 -19.44 5.68 12.06
N ASN A 72 -18.39 5.86 12.86
CA ASN A 72 -18.24 6.92 13.86
C ASN A 72 -19.33 6.92 14.95
N VAL A 73 -19.97 5.78 15.21
CA VAL A 73 -20.84 5.64 16.39
C VAL A 73 -19.97 5.58 17.64
N GLU A 74 -20.33 6.34 18.67
CA GLU A 74 -19.75 6.23 20.01
C GLU A 74 -20.05 4.84 20.59
N TYR A 75 -19.11 4.33 21.38
CA TYR A 75 -19.37 3.11 22.14
C TYR A 75 -20.00 3.46 23.48
N ASP A 76 -21.16 2.86 23.78
CA ASP A 76 -21.92 3.11 25.00
C ASP A 76 -21.50 2.12 26.11
N GLY A 77 -20.65 2.54 27.05
CA GLY A 77 -20.33 1.74 28.26
C GLY A 77 -19.07 0.86 28.19
N ASP A 78 -19.03 -0.19 29.03
CA ASP A 78 -17.85 -1.06 29.21
C ASP A 78 -17.67 -2.13 28.10
N GLU A 79 -18.72 -2.42 27.33
CA GLU A 79 -18.65 -3.32 26.16
C GLU A 79 -18.34 -2.49 24.90
N GLY A 80 -17.06 -2.48 24.53
CA GLY A 80 -16.53 -1.67 23.43
C GLY A 80 -16.78 -2.26 22.03
N TYR A 81 -15.77 -2.12 21.17
CA TYR A 81 -15.78 -2.60 19.78
C TYR A 81 -16.06 -4.11 19.67
N ALA A 82 -16.72 -4.52 18.57
CA ALA A 82 -16.92 -5.93 18.22
C ALA A 82 -15.67 -6.53 17.55
N ALA A 83 -14.87 -5.72 16.86
CA ALA A 83 -13.57 -6.10 16.33
C ALA A 83 -12.56 -4.96 16.47
N LEU A 84 -11.32 -5.30 16.81
CA LEU A 84 -10.19 -4.38 16.87
C LEU A 84 -9.03 -4.99 16.09
N CYS A 85 -8.46 -4.21 15.16
CA CYS A 85 -7.24 -4.59 14.49
C CYS A 85 -6.05 -4.11 15.32
N GLU A 86 -5.28 -5.03 15.87
CA GLU A 86 -4.11 -4.69 16.71
C GLU A 86 -3.01 -3.95 15.93
N ASP A 87 -2.89 -4.21 14.63
CA ASP A 87 -1.86 -3.61 13.78
C ASP A 87 -2.16 -2.12 13.51
N CYS A 88 -3.36 -1.81 13.01
CA CYS A 88 -3.71 -0.45 12.58
C CYS A 88 -4.64 0.31 13.54
N GLY A 89 -5.12 -0.34 14.60
CA GLY A 89 -6.03 0.21 15.60
C GLY A 89 -7.48 0.38 15.14
N TYR A 90 -7.82 -0.05 13.92
CA TYR A 90 -9.18 0.06 13.40
C TYR A 90 -10.15 -0.71 14.31
N SER A 91 -11.17 -0.01 14.80
CA SER A 91 -12.26 -0.56 15.61
C SER A 91 -13.56 -0.60 14.81
N ALA A 92 -14.34 -1.67 14.93
CA ALA A 92 -15.65 -1.78 14.30
C ALA A 92 -16.73 -2.21 15.31
N CYS A 93 -17.92 -1.61 15.23
CA CYS A 93 -19.11 -2.14 15.87
C CYS A 93 -19.62 -3.39 15.13
N GLU A 94 -20.50 -4.16 15.74
CA GLU A 94 -21.05 -5.40 15.17
C GLU A 94 -21.66 -5.20 13.77
N SER A 95 -22.39 -4.09 13.58
CA SER A 95 -22.94 -3.72 12.27
C SER A 95 -21.86 -3.46 11.24
N CYS A 96 -20.73 -2.87 11.62
CA CYS A 96 -19.63 -2.61 10.70
C CYS A 96 -18.81 -3.87 10.41
N VAL A 97 -18.62 -4.77 11.38
CA VAL A 97 -17.94 -6.06 11.17
C VAL A 97 -18.61 -6.89 10.08
N SER A 98 -19.95 -6.90 10.07
CA SER A 98 -20.73 -7.57 9.02
C SER A 98 -20.81 -6.77 7.70
N HIS A 99 -20.38 -5.50 7.69
CA HIS A 99 -20.47 -4.64 6.52
C HIS A 99 -19.19 -4.68 5.70
N HIS A 100 -19.29 -5.23 4.49
CA HIS A 100 -18.15 -5.40 3.59
C HIS A 100 -17.31 -4.13 3.36
N SER A 101 -17.89 -2.93 3.26
CA SER A 101 -17.10 -1.70 3.08
C SER A 101 -16.74 -0.92 4.36
N ARG A 102 -17.40 -1.21 5.49
CA ARG A 102 -17.18 -0.47 6.76
C ARG A 102 -16.51 -1.34 7.83
N GLY A 103 -16.30 -2.61 7.54
CA GLY A 103 -15.59 -3.59 8.35
C GLY A 103 -14.27 -4.02 7.73
N SER A 104 -13.74 -3.29 6.75
CA SER A 104 -12.36 -3.52 6.30
C SER A 104 -11.43 -2.60 7.08
N CYS A 105 -10.42 -3.15 7.75
CA CYS A 105 -9.46 -2.34 8.49
C CYS A 105 -8.52 -1.55 7.54
N TYR A 106 -7.53 -0.86 8.09
CA TYR A 106 -6.60 -0.07 7.27
C TYR A 106 -5.47 -0.87 6.64
N CYS A 107 -5.26 -2.12 7.07
CA CYS A 107 -4.20 -2.98 6.56
C CYS A 107 -4.47 -3.38 5.10
N LEU A 108 -3.43 -3.35 4.26
CA LEU A 108 -3.56 -3.73 2.84
C LEU A 108 -3.57 -5.24 2.64
N GLU A 109 -2.98 -6.00 3.55
CA GLU A 109 -2.71 -7.43 3.40
C GLU A 109 -3.61 -8.30 4.31
N SER A 110 -4.45 -7.67 5.13
CA SER A 110 -5.29 -8.35 6.12
C SER A 110 -6.53 -7.53 6.49
N ASN A 111 -7.53 -8.21 7.02
CA ASN A 111 -8.65 -7.59 7.73
C ASN A 111 -8.72 -8.10 9.18
N PHE A 112 -8.57 -7.20 10.16
CA PHE A 112 -8.55 -7.56 11.58
C PHE A 112 -7.59 -8.72 11.90
N GLY A 113 -6.37 -8.69 11.34
CA GLY A 113 -5.35 -9.73 11.51
C GLY A 113 -5.51 -10.95 10.61
N HIS A 114 -6.66 -11.14 9.96
CA HIS A 114 -6.86 -12.22 9.00
C HIS A 114 -6.32 -11.84 7.63
N ARG A 115 -5.32 -12.57 7.13
CA ARG A 115 -4.66 -12.25 5.85
C ARG A 115 -5.61 -12.45 4.67
N TYR A 116 -5.58 -11.51 3.73
CA TYR A 116 -6.38 -11.63 2.51
C TYR A 116 -5.90 -12.75 1.57
N CYS A 117 -4.65 -13.19 1.70
CA CYS A 117 -4.11 -14.28 0.89
C CYS A 117 -4.82 -15.62 1.16
N THR A 118 -5.31 -15.87 2.37
CA THR A 118 -6.03 -17.13 2.70
C THR A 118 -7.53 -17.03 2.42
N MET A 119 -8.01 -15.90 1.93
CA MET A 119 -9.43 -15.63 1.70
C MET A 119 -9.76 -15.62 0.21
N THR A 120 -10.96 -16.07 -0.12
CA THR A 120 -11.50 -15.98 -1.48
C THR A 120 -11.48 -14.52 -1.94
N PRO A 121 -11.08 -14.20 -3.19
CA PRO A 121 -11.11 -12.83 -3.68
C PRO A 121 -12.48 -12.17 -3.48
N GLN A 122 -12.50 -10.99 -2.87
CA GLN A 122 -13.70 -10.20 -2.64
C GLN A 122 -13.42 -8.74 -2.96
N TRP A 123 -14.43 -8.04 -3.49
CA TRP A 123 -14.31 -6.63 -3.89
C TRP A 123 -13.92 -5.72 -2.73
N TYR A 124 -14.21 -6.11 -1.49
CA TYR A 124 -13.95 -5.35 -0.28
C TYR A 124 -12.62 -5.67 0.42
N HIS A 125 -11.80 -6.56 -0.15
CA HIS A 125 -10.44 -6.81 0.33
C HIS A 125 -9.56 -5.61 -0.04
N MET A 126 -9.69 -4.52 0.73
CA MET A 126 -9.06 -3.23 0.51
C MET A 126 -8.83 -2.50 1.83
N SER A 127 -7.89 -1.55 1.83
CA SER A 127 -7.69 -0.65 2.98
C SER A 127 -8.77 0.42 3.01
N SER A 128 -9.57 0.48 4.08
CA SER A 128 -10.59 1.54 4.24
C SER A 128 -10.00 2.95 4.40
N ARG A 129 -8.70 3.07 4.64
CA ARG A 129 -8.01 4.38 4.71
C ARG A 129 -7.69 4.92 3.34
N THR A 130 -7.26 4.06 2.43
CA THR A 130 -6.69 4.46 1.14
C THR A 130 -7.56 4.07 -0.06
N GLY A 131 -8.56 3.21 0.15
CA GLY A 131 -9.37 2.60 -0.92
C GLY A 131 -8.60 1.62 -1.79
N LYS A 132 -7.31 1.35 -1.50
CA LYS A 132 -6.48 0.47 -2.31
C LYS A 132 -6.86 -0.99 -2.07
N SER A 133 -7.19 -1.68 -3.14
CA SER A 133 -7.48 -3.12 -3.15
C SER A 133 -6.22 -3.95 -2.95
N TYR A 134 -6.39 -5.10 -2.32
CA TYR A 134 -5.33 -6.11 -2.20
C TYR A 134 -5.04 -6.72 -3.57
N VAL A 135 -3.76 -6.67 -3.97
CA VAL A 135 -3.24 -7.15 -5.26
C VAL A 135 -2.23 -8.29 -5.10
N GLY A 136 -2.08 -8.82 -3.89
CA GLY A 136 -1.12 -9.89 -3.61
C GLY A 136 -1.65 -11.28 -3.95
N ASP A 137 -0.83 -12.29 -3.67
CA ASP A 137 -1.18 -13.70 -3.89
C ASP A 137 -2.42 -14.12 -3.10
N ARG A 138 -3.15 -15.09 -3.64
CA ARG A 138 -4.30 -15.71 -2.97
C ARG A 138 -4.22 -17.22 -3.07
N HIS A 139 -4.54 -17.89 -1.98
CA HIS A 139 -4.57 -19.34 -1.83
C HIS A 139 -5.69 -19.69 -0.82
N PRO A 140 -6.96 -19.42 -1.17
CA PRO A 140 -8.07 -19.73 -0.29
C PRO A 140 -8.14 -21.24 -0.03
N ASN A 141 -8.26 -21.61 1.25
CA ASN A 141 -8.44 -23.00 1.67
C ASN A 141 -9.94 -23.41 1.68
N ASP A 142 -10.76 -22.75 0.85
CA ASP A 142 -12.19 -23.02 0.76
C ASP A 142 -12.43 -24.27 -0.13
N PRO A 143 -13.01 -25.37 0.40
CA PRO A 143 -13.28 -26.57 -0.36
C PRO A 143 -14.11 -26.33 -1.62
N TRP A 144 -15.05 -25.38 -1.59
CA TRP A 144 -15.90 -25.05 -2.73
C TRP A 144 -15.11 -24.45 -3.90
N ILE A 145 -14.07 -23.67 -3.60
CA ILE A 145 -13.20 -23.09 -4.63
C ILE A 145 -12.24 -24.16 -5.16
N LEU A 146 -11.65 -24.95 -4.27
CA LEU A 146 -10.67 -25.98 -4.62
C LEU A 146 -11.29 -27.09 -5.49
N GLU A 147 -12.49 -27.53 -5.16
CA GLU A 147 -13.21 -28.57 -5.90
C GLU A 147 -13.97 -28.01 -7.11
N GLY A 148 -14.51 -26.80 -7.00
CA GLY A 148 -15.30 -26.17 -8.05
C GLY A 148 -14.48 -25.65 -9.24
N ASN A 149 -13.24 -25.22 -9.00
CA ASN A 149 -12.36 -24.75 -10.07
C ASN A 149 -10.87 -25.05 -9.79
N PRO A 150 -10.46 -26.33 -9.83
CA PRO A 150 -9.08 -26.73 -9.54
C PRO A 150 -8.05 -26.11 -10.51
N ASN A 151 -8.49 -25.75 -11.73
CA ASN A 151 -7.65 -25.14 -12.74
C ASN A 151 -7.38 -23.65 -12.50
N SER A 152 -8.08 -23.02 -11.55
CA SER A 152 -7.82 -21.63 -11.15
C SER A 152 -6.50 -21.45 -10.40
N PHE A 153 -5.93 -22.53 -9.90
CA PHE A 153 -4.67 -22.52 -9.16
C PHE A 153 -3.49 -22.86 -10.07
N GLU A 154 -2.33 -22.32 -9.71
CA GLU A 154 -1.06 -22.68 -10.30
C GLU A 154 -0.80 -24.19 -10.15
N GLU A 155 -0.19 -24.80 -11.17
CA GLU A 155 0.08 -26.24 -11.17
C GLU A 155 1.10 -26.62 -10.09
N LYS A 156 2.12 -25.78 -9.91
CA LYS A 156 3.22 -25.96 -8.96
C LYS A 156 2.99 -25.09 -7.74
N ALA A 157 3.21 -25.66 -6.57
CA ALA A 157 3.26 -24.88 -5.34
C ALA A 157 4.50 -23.97 -5.35
N ARG A 158 4.32 -22.75 -4.85
CA ARG A 158 5.40 -21.78 -4.63
C ARG A 158 5.17 -21.06 -3.31
N GLU A 159 6.16 -20.28 -2.89
CA GLU A 159 6.00 -19.40 -1.71
C GLU A 159 5.03 -18.27 -2.06
N CYS A 160 4.02 -18.09 -1.21
CA CYS A 160 3.12 -16.95 -1.25
C CYS A 160 3.91 -15.67 -0.92
N GLY A 161 3.87 -14.68 -1.81
CA GLY A 161 4.54 -13.39 -1.63
C GLY A 161 3.99 -12.56 -0.47
N ASN A 162 2.84 -12.94 0.10
CA ASN A 162 2.23 -12.27 1.24
C ASN A 162 2.51 -12.97 2.59
N CYS A 163 2.42 -14.30 2.66
CA CYS A 163 2.60 -15.05 3.91
C CYS A 163 3.79 -16.01 3.96
N GLY A 164 4.48 -16.23 2.84
CA GLY A 164 5.60 -17.16 2.74
C GLY A 164 5.22 -18.65 2.74
N GLU A 165 3.92 -18.98 2.88
CA GLU A 165 3.46 -20.37 2.84
C GLU A 165 3.71 -20.99 1.46
N LYS A 166 4.22 -22.23 1.44
CA LYS A 166 4.41 -23.00 0.20
C LYS A 166 3.11 -23.69 -0.18
N THR A 167 2.38 -23.10 -1.12
CA THR A 167 1.07 -23.59 -1.54
C THR A 167 0.82 -23.28 -3.02
N LYS A 168 -0.28 -23.80 -3.57
CA LYS A 168 -0.74 -23.43 -4.92
C LYS A 168 -1.53 -22.13 -4.81
N CYS A 169 -1.01 -21.07 -5.42
CA CYS A 169 -1.70 -19.78 -5.48
C CYS A 169 -2.68 -19.74 -6.67
N LEU A 170 -3.70 -18.89 -6.59
CA LEU A 170 -4.57 -18.54 -7.71
C LEU A 170 -3.74 -17.90 -8.82
N LYS A 171 -4.02 -18.27 -10.08
CA LYS A 171 -3.41 -17.65 -11.24
C LYS A 171 -3.88 -16.20 -11.37
N ALA A 172 -3.02 -15.35 -11.93
CA ALA A 172 -3.28 -13.92 -12.07
C ALA A 172 -4.57 -13.57 -12.85
N GLU A 173 -5.02 -14.44 -13.75
CA GLU A 173 -6.28 -14.28 -14.51
C GLU A 173 -7.55 -14.42 -13.65
N TYR A 174 -7.44 -14.92 -12.41
CA TYR A 174 -8.55 -15.09 -11.46
C TYR A 174 -8.46 -14.11 -10.26
N LEU A 175 -7.60 -13.08 -10.33
CA LEU A 175 -7.38 -12.10 -9.28
C LEU A 175 -8.05 -10.75 -9.55
#